data_AF-A0A9P1MZV3-F1
#
_entry.id   AF-A0A9P1MZV3-F1
#
_cell.length_a   1.000
_cell.length_b   1.000
_cell.length_c   1.000
_cell.angle_alpha   90.00
_cell.angle_beta   90.00
_cell.angle_gamma   90.00
#
_symmetry.space_group_name_H-M   'P 1'
#
loop_
_entity.id
_entity.type
_entity.pdbx_description
1 polymer ?
#
loop_
_entity_poly.entity_id
_entity_poly.type
_entity_poly.pdbx_seq_one_letter_code
_entity_poly.pdbx_strand_id
1 'polypeptide(L)'
;MFENWRLFLLLLLTAISFVIVSQNRKRIIGENESFLGNIIENCGERNSDDYFLAVEPNENIMNVASNQSYKEDYYDSKKCKIQDWNKNETNTIPNRDYFDSLIKSNVRNQNILLNKTPSPFSAYVYSDHIVVTLTSERNFSDVVFCRYYDCKMRELTGKYFESRHFPQSTVFCGRRIGAEYISITEKLEDEAEFPIRIIRRDEKKPAHYFTVCLAPIYGEEPKFLQIVDFIEYYKLQGATFFHIYVTNVSNYDRVLLDDYVRTGEVEIIQIHDHYWRADFMWHRVQINDCHFRNKYFSKWTAFLDIDERIEMKKYPELRIVDLLDETTPNVSTLRFSVDWVVKDQLSPKKYQNDEQLKENMIFRKFTNTSTKTDTFKQPKCIIRPERITIMGIHYPLAVYDNSKVSIVNYRIAAIRHYRNVFHKLFPRQVERMMEYGPWKNTTVAPWIAGNLTTNILRRVKYLYDIEIPSDVIKQENYAKEESQMDLEKIEV
;
A
#
# COMPACT_ATOMS: atom_id res chain seq x y z
N MET A 1 -55.16 19.90 36.22
CA MET A 1 -55.17 20.50 34.87
C MET A 1 -53.76 20.65 34.25
N PHE A 2 -52.67 20.68 35.03
CA PHE A 2 -51.29 20.82 34.52
C PHE A 2 -50.54 19.50 34.18
N GLU A 3 -51.03 18.33 34.63
CA GLU A 3 -50.37 17.04 34.31
C GLU A 3 -50.74 16.47 32.93
N ASN A 4 -51.96 16.74 32.44
CA ASN A 4 -52.40 16.27 31.12
C ASN A 4 -51.69 16.98 29.95
N TRP A 5 -51.18 18.20 30.15
CA TRP A 5 -50.43 18.93 29.12
C TRP A 5 -49.01 18.38 28.92
N ARG A 6 -48.38 17.84 29.97
CA ARG A 6 -47.05 17.23 29.87
C ARG A 6 -47.07 15.89 29.14
N LEU A 7 -48.10 15.07 29.37
CA LEU A 7 -48.29 13.82 28.61
C LEU A 7 -48.55 14.10 27.13
N PHE A 8 -49.35 15.13 26.83
CA PHE A 8 -49.66 15.51 25.46
C PHE A 8 -48.42 16.03 24.71
N LEU A 9 -47.56 16.82 25.36
CA LEU A 9 -46.29 17.27 24.77
C LEU A 9 -45.31 16.12 24.54
N LEU A 10 -45.23 15.15 25.45
CA LEU A 10 -44.36 13.97 25.28
C LEU A 10 -44.82 13.08 24.12
N LEU A 11 -46.13 12.90 23.96
CA LEU A 11 -46.70 12.14 22.83
C LEU A 11 -46.49 12.87 21.49
N LEU A 12 -46.56 14.20 21.48
CA LEU A 12 -46.25 14.98 20.28
C LEU A 12 -44.76 14.89 19.89
N LEU A 13 -43.86 15.01 20.86
CA LEU A 13 -42.41 14.95 20.63
C LEU A 13 -41.94 13.55 20.17
N THR A 14 -42.55 12.49 20.72
CA THR A 14 -42.28 11.11 20.27
C THR A 14 -42.83 10.83 18.87
N ALA A 15 -44.02 11.34 18.54
CA ALA A 15 -44.57 11.24 17.18
C ALA A 15 -43.74 12.01 16.15
N ILE A 16 -43.28 13.23 16.47
CA ILE A 16 -42.39 14.02 15.60
C ILE A 16 -41.05 13.31 15.41
N SER A 17 -40.49 12.72 16.46
CA SER A 17 -39.24 11.94 16.38
C SER A 17 -39.39 10.70 15.49
N PHE A 18 -40.53 10.00 15.56
CA PHE A 18 -40.82 8.84 14.71
C PHE A 18 -41.00 9.23 13.23
N VAL A 19 -41.64 10.37 12.96
CA VAL A 19 -41.80 10.89 11.59
C VAL A 19 -40.45 11.33 11.00
N ILE A 20 -39.59 11.99 11.78
CA ILE A 20 -38.25 12.40 11.34
C ILE A 20 -37.35 11.17 11.08
N VAL A 21 -37.39 10.15 11.95
CA VAL A 21 -36.64 8.91 11.76
C VAL A 21 -37.15 8.12 10.54
N SER A 22 -38.47 8.06 10.34
CA SER A 22 -39.10 7.42 9.17
C SER A 22 -38.75 8.13 7.86
N GLN A 23 -38.79 9.47 7.83
CA GLN A 23 -38.41 10.26 6.67
C GLN A 23 -36.91 10.17 6.37
N ASN A 24 -36.05 10.17 7.39
CA ASN A 24 -34.61 9.94 7.21
C ASN A 24 -34.32 8.51 6.72
N ARG A 25 -35.06 7.49 7.20
CA ARG A 25 -34.90 6.11 6.73
C ARG A 25 -35.34 5.95 5.27
N LYS A 26 -36.46 6.54 4.86
CA LYS A 26 -36.90 6.55 3.46
C LYS A 26 -35.95 7.34 2.55
N ARG A 27 -35.37 8.45 3.04
CA ARG A 27 -34.36 9.22 2.31
C ARG A 27 -33.03 8.46 2.14
N ILE A 28 -32.56 7.77 3.18
CA ILE A 28 -31.35 6.94 3.11
C ILE A 28 -31.55 5.71 2.20
N ILE A 29 -32.74 5.11 2.20
CA ILE A 29 -33.07 4.00 1.28
C ILE A 29 -33.16 4.50 -0.16
N GLY A 30 -33.82 5.64 -0.41
CA GLY A 30 -33.91 6.25 -1.75
C GLY A 30 -32.57 6.79 -2.29
N GLU A 31 -31.68 7.27 -1.43
CA GLU A 31 -30.31 7.67 -1.80
C GLU A 31 -29.40 6.45 -2.10
N ASN A 32 -29.62 5.31 -1.42
CA ASN A 32 -28.90 4.06 -1.72
C ASN A 32 -29.41 3.36 -2.99
N GLU A 33 -30.72 3.38 -3.25
CA GLU A 33 -31.29 2.82 -4.49
C GLU A 33 -30.92 3.64 -5.73
N SER A 34 -30.85 4.98 -5.61
CA SER A 34 -30.36 5.83 -6.72
C SER A 34 -28.84 5.70 -6.94
N PHE A 35 -28.07 5.44 -5.87
CA PHE A 35 -26.64 5.17 -5.97
C PHE A 35 -26.34 3.82 -6.63
N LEU A 36 -27.09 2.76 -6.30
CA LEU A 36 -27.00 1.46 -6.96
C LEU A 36 -27.54 1.48 -8.40
N GLY A 37 -28.64 2.20 -8.66
CA GLY A 37 -29.21 2.37 -10.01
C GLY A 37 -28.25 3.08 -10.97
N ASN A 38 -27.59 4.15 -10.51
CA ASN A 38 -26.60 4.90 -11.31
C ASN A 38 -25.29 4.14 -11.57
N ILE A 39 -24.98 3.12 -10.76
CA ILE A 39 -23.83 2.22 -11.00
C ILE A 39 -24.20 1.17 -12.06
N ILE A 40 -25.43 0.66 -12.06
CA ILE A 40 -25.89 -0.36 -13.00
C ILE A 40 -26.12 0.23 -14.40
N GLU A 41 -26.64 1.46 -14.52
CA GLU A 41 -26.85 2.12 -15.83
C GLU A 41 -25.56 2.55 -16.54
N ASN A 42 -24.44 2.74 -15.82
CA ASN A 42 -23.14 3.07 -16.43
C ASN A 42 -22.28 1.83 -16.79
N CYS A 43 -22.79 0.62 -16.56
CA CYS A 43 -22.12 -0.63 -16.92
C CYS A 43 -22.74 -1.33 -18.15
N GLY A 44 -23.64 -0.67 -18.88
CA GLY A 44 -24.21 -1.17 -20.13
C GLY A 44 -23.32 -0.90 -21.34
N GLU A 45 -23.06 -1.96 -22.12
CA GLU A 45 -22.48 -1.99 -23.47
C GLU A 45 -20.97 -1.73 -23.61
N ARG A 46 -20.17 -2.77 -23.33
CA ARG A 46 -18.98 -3.03 -24.16
C ARG A 46 -19.21 -4.31 -24.93
N ASN A 47 -19.24 -4.18 -26.26
CA ASN A 47 -19.23 -5.30 -27.19
C ASN A 47 -18.05 -6.22 -26.86
N SER A 48 -18.37 -7.44 -26.46
CA SER A 48 -17.52 -8.60 -26.62
C SER A 48 -17.43 -8.88 -28.11
N ASP A 49 -16.27 -8.59 -28.71
CA ASP A 49 -15.72 -9.20 -29.92
C ASP A 49 -14.72 -8.21 -30.50
N ASP A 50 -13.43 -8.32 -30.10
CA ASP A 50 -12.32 -8.23 -31.04
C ASP A 50 -10.93 -8.45 -30.37
N TYR A 51 -10.21 -9.42 -30.94
CA TYR A 51 -8.78 -9.78 -30.79
C TYR A 51 -8.27 -10.38 -29.47
N PHE A 52 -8.55 -11.67 -29.28
CA PHE A 52 -7.56 -12.63 -28.78
C PHE A 52 -6.47 -12.83 -29.84
N LEU A 53 -5.24 -12.40 -29.56
CA LEU A 53 -4.05 -13.03 -30.13
C LEU A 53 -3.34 -13.74 -28.99
N ALA A 54 -3.36 -15.07 -29.06
CA ALA A 54 -2.62 -15.94 -28.16
C ALA A 54 -1.12 -15.65 -28.31
N VAL A 55 -0.48 -15.19 -27.24
CA VAL A 55 0.96 -15.16 -27.11
C VAL A 55 1.33 -16.34 -26.23
N GLU A 56 2.05 -17.31 -26.80
CA GLU A 56 2.59 -18.46 -26.07
C GLU A 56 3.48 -17.99 -24.90
N PRO A 57 3.45 -18.66 -23.74
CA PRO A 57 4.25 -18.26 -22.59
C PRO A 57 5.72 -18.48 -22.89
N ASN A 58 6.48 -17.39 -22.95
CA ASN A 58 7.92 -17.41 -23.05
C ASN A 58 8.48 -17.93 -21.70
N GLU A 59 8.79 -19.22 -21.64
CA GLU A 59 9.52 -19.86 -20.55
C GLU A 59 10.94 -19.29 -20.52
N ASN A 60 11.18 -18.15 -19.84
CA ASN A 60 12.52 -17.76 -19.36
C ASN A 60 12.53 -16.44 -18.57
N ILE A 61 11.75 -16.31 -17.49
CA ILE A 61 12.08 -15.34 -16.42
C ILE A 61 11.70 -15.91 -15.05
N MET A 62 12.52 -16.83 -14.54
CA MET A 62 12.69 -17.04 -13.11
C MET A 62 14.16 -17.28 -12.85
N ASN A 63 14.81 -16.33 -12.17
CA ASN A 63 15.88 -16.54 -11.19
C ASN A 63 16.50 -15.20 -10.80
N VAL A 64 15.93 -14.54 -9.79
CA VAL A 64 16.70 -13.61 -8.95
C VAL A 64 16.95 -14.35 -7.64
N ALA A 65 18.05 -15.09 -7.61
CA ALA A 65 18.50 -15.84 -6.45
C ALA A 65 19.03 -14.87 -5.38
N SER A 66 18.51 -15.04 -4.17
CA SER A 66 19.11 -14.51 -2.94
C SER A 66 20.54 -15.03 -2.78
N ASN A 67 21.53 -14.13 -2.73
CA ASN A 67 22.90 -14.46 -2.31
C ASN A 67 22.91 -14.77 -0.80
N GLN A 68 22.59 -16.02 -0.46
CA GLN A 68 23.02 -16.66 0.78
C GLN A 68 23.87 -17.87 0.37
N SER A 69 25.09 -17.98 0.91
CA SER A 69 25.93 -19.16 0.68
C SER A 69 25.29 -20.37 1.34
N TYR A 70 24.49 -21.12 0.58
CA TYR A 70 23.98 -22.40 1.01
C TYR A 70 25.11 -23.44 0.89
N LYS A 71 25.61 -23.91 2.05
CA LYS A 71 26.27 -25.22 2.10
C LYS A 71 25.23 -26.25 1.66
N GLU A 72 25.57 -27.07 0.67
CA GLU A 72 24.74 -28.17 0.18
C GLU A 72 24.49 -29.20 1.29
N ASP A 73 23.42 -29.01 2.05
CA ASP A 73 22.83 -30.09 2.84
C ASP A 73 21.94 -30.92 1.90
N TYR A 74 22.32 -32.18 1.70
CA TYR A 74 21.60 -33.20 0.92
C TYR A 74 20.08 -33.17 1.23
N TYR A 75 19.26 -32.89 0.21
CA TYR A 75 17.80 -32.73 0.35
C TYR A 75 17.13 -34.09 0.65
N ASP A 76 16.78 -34.36 1.91
CA ASP A 76 15.92 -35.49 2.27
C ASP A 76 14.47 -35.18 1.83
N SER A 77 14.08 -35.73 0.69
CA SER A 77 12.75 -35.55 0.12
C SER A 77 11.62 -36.12 0.97
N LYS A 78 11.89 -36.86 2.06
CA LYS A 78 10.85 -37.50 2.89
C LYS A 78 10.46 -36.67 4.11
N LYS A 79 11.38 -35.90 4.72
CA LYS A 79 11.12 -35.19 6.00
C LYS A 79 11.35 -33.69 5.90
N CYS A 80 10.43 -32.91 6.50
CA CYS A 80 10.64 -31.47 6.67
C CYS A 80 11.73 -31.23 7.72
N LYS A 81 12.83 -30.61 7.30
CA LYS A 81 13.87 -30.15 8.23
C LYS A 81 13.36 -28.94 9.00
N ILE A 82 13.18 -29.10 10.31
CA ILE A 82 12.75 -28.00 11.19
C ILE A 82 13.98 -27.21 11.61
N GLN A 83 14.05 -25.95 11.16
CA GLN A 83 15.13 -25.03 11.54
C GLN A 83 15.03 -24.66 13.02
N ASP A 84 16.16 -24.33 13.68
CA ASP A 84 16.19 -24.09 15.12
C ASP A 84 15.28 -22.94 15.57
N TRP A 85 15.20 -21.87 14.77
CA TRP A 85 14.27 -20.76 15.05
C TRP A 85 12.80 -21.21 15.03
N ASN A 86 12.48 -22.29 14.32
CA ASN A 86 11.12 -22.84 14.16
C ASN A 86 10.82 -24.01 15.12
N LYS A 87 11.71 -24.28 16.09
CA LYS A 87 11.49 -25.23 17.21
C LYS A 87 10.88 -24.51 18.42
N ASN A 88 9.85 -23.72 18.21
CA ASN A 88 9.20 -22.93 19.26
C ASN A 88 7.67 -23.05 19.15
N GLU A 89 7.00 -23.26 20.28
CA GLU A 89 5.54 -23.38 20.40
C GLU A 89 5.06 -22.42 21.49
N THR A 90 4.02 -21.63 21.18
CA THR A 90 3.45 -20.67 22.14
C THR A 90 1.93 -20.82 22.22
N ASN A 91 1.41 -20.63 23.43
CA ASN A 91 -0.01 -20.79 23.76
C ASN A 91 -0.68 -19.48 24.20
N THR A 92 0.05 -18.37 24.16
CA THR A 92 -0.43 -17.04 24.56
C THR A 92 -0.05 -16.01 23.51
N ILE A 93 -0.85 -14.95 23.41
CA ILE A 93 -0.55 -13.78 22.58
C ILE A 93 -0.04 -12.65 23.48
N PRO A 94 1.09 -12.00 23.15
CA PRO A 94 1.58 -10.85 23.91
C PRO A 94 0.57 -9.70 23.94
N ASN A 95 0.52 -8.96 25.05
CA ASN A 95 -0.36 -7.79 25.24
C ASN A 95 -1.86 -8.08 25.07
N ARG A 96 -2.31 -9.33 25.33
CA ARG A 96 -3.70 -9.73 25.13
C ARG A 96 -4.70 -8.85 25.89
N ASP A 97 -4.41 -8.52 27.15
CA ASP A 97 -5.28 -7.66 27.97
C ASP A 97 -5.44 -6.26 27.36
N TYR A 98 -4.37 -5.71 26.80
CA TYR A 98 -4.41 -4.42 26.11
C TYR A 98 -5.24 -4.50 24.81
N PHE A 99 -5.08 -5.58 24.04
CA PHE A 99 -5.88 -5.82 22.84
C PHE A 99 -7.37 -5.93 23.17
N ASP A 100 -7.71 -6.70 24.20
CA ASP A 100 -9.08 -6.85 24.68
C ASP A 100 -9.65 -5.51 25.18
N SER A 101 -8.84 -4.63 25.77
CA SER A 101 -9.25 -3.27 26.13
C SER A 101 -9.61 -2.42 24.89
N LEU A 102 -8.81 -2.49 23.82
CA LEU A 102 -9.04 -1.76 22.58
C LEU A 102 -10.26 -2.29 21.81
N ILE A 103 -10.50 -3.60 21.85
CA ILE A 103 -11.71 -4.24 21.32
C ILE A 103 -12.95 -3.72 22.05
N LYS A 104 -12.93 -3.70 23.39
CA LYS A 104 -14.04 -3.17 24.21
C LYS A 104 -14.33 -1.70 23.92
N SER A 105 -13.29 -0.90 23.65
CA SER A 105 -13.42 0.51 23.24
C SER A 105 -13.84 0.69 21.77
N ASN A 106 -14.06 -0.40 21.03
CA ASN A 106 -14.48 -0.41 19.62
C ASN A 106 -13.56 0.38 18.68
N VAL A 107 -12.25 0.41 19.00
CA VAL A 107 -11.25 1.14 18.21
C VAL A 107 -11.10 0.45 16.85
N ARG A 108 -11.41 1.17 15.77
CA ARG A 108 -11.32 0.70 14.38
C ARG A 108 -12.33 -0.40 13.99
N ASN A 109 -13.57 -0.30 14.45
CA ASN A 109 -14.67 -1.10 13.90
C ASN A 109 -15.33 -0.35 12.71
N GLN A 110 -14.95 -0.69 11.48
CA GLN A 110 -15.51 -0.07 10.28
C GLN A 110 -16.01 -1.13 9.28
N ASN A 111 -17.34 -1.24 9.11
CA ASN A 111 -17.96 -2.19 8.17
C ASN A 111 -18.03 -1.61 6.74
N ILE A 112 -16.89 -1.59 6.03
CA ILE A 112 -16.80 -0.91 4.72
C ILE A 112 -16.96 -1.89 3.55
N LEU A 113 -16.51 -3.13 3.70
CA LEU A 113 -16.61 -4.17 2.68
C LEU A 113 -17.59 -5.27 3.05
N LEU A 114 -18.17 -5.92 2.04
CA LEU A 114 -19.21 -6.92 2.23
C LEU A 114 -18.67 -8.29 2.66
N ASN A 115 -17.45 -8.66 2.21
CA ASN A 115 -16.88 -9.98 2.45
C ASN A 115 -16.43 -10.18 3.92
N LYS A 116 -16.79 -11.34 4.46
CA LYS A 116 -16.44 -11.81 5.80
C LYS A 116 -15.48 -12.99 5.82
N THR A 117 -15.39 -13.77 4.74
CA THR A 117 -14.55 -14.96 4.73
C THR A 117 -13.09 -14.56 4.97
N PRO A 118 -12.40 -15.11 5.98
CA PRO A 118 -10.99 -14.82 6.22
C PRO A 118 -10.16 -15.27 5.02
N SER A 119 -9.54 -14.30 4.35
CA SER A 119 -8.64 -14.57 3.23
C SER A 119 -7.22 -14.14 3.60
N PRO A 120 -6.32 -15.10 3.93
CA PRO A 120 -4.95 -14.82 4.34
C PRO A 120 -4.15 -14.10 3.25
N PHE A 121 -3.52 -12.97 3.62
CA PHE A 121 -2.73 -12.16 2.71
C PHE A 121 -1.22 -12.31 2.94
N SER A 122 -0.76 -12.13 4.18
CA SER A 122 0.65 -12.31 4.55
C SER A 122 0.78 -12.75 5.99
N ALA A 123 1.84 -13.50 6.29
CA ALA A 123 2.10 -14.03 7.63
C ALA A 123 3.53 -13.73 8.07
N TYR A 124 3.68 -13.22 9.29
CA TYR A 124 4.97 -12.80 9.86
C TYR A 124 5.19 -13.45 11.22
N VAL A 125 6.30 -14.16 11.39
CA VAL A 125 6.67 -14.78 12.69
C VAL A 125 7.66 -13.93 13.46
N TYR A 126 7.29 -13.61 14.69
CA TYR A 126 8.11 -12.95 15.71
C TYR A 126 8.55 -13.96 16.77
N SER A 127 9.32 -13.54 17.76
CA SER A 127 9.86 -14.41 18.81
C SER A 127 8.79 -15.25 19.54
N ASP A 128 7.59 -14.72 19.70
CA ASP A 128 6.53 -15.23 20.59
C ASP A 128 5.17 -15.48 19.90
N HIS A 129 4.93 -14.91 18.71
CA HIS A 129 3.68 -15.08 17.98
C HIS A 129 3.87 -14.97 16.46
N ILE A 130 2.82 -15.32 15.72
CA ILE A 130 2.67 -15.08 14.29
C ILE A 130 1.57 -14.04 14.10
N VAL A 131 1.77 -13.08 13.20
CA VAL A 131 0.71 -12.17 12.75
C VAL A 131 0.32 -12.54 11.34
N VAL A 132 -0.97 -12.75 11.12
CA VAL A 132 -1.56 -13.00 9.80
C VAL A 132 -2.41 -11.80 9.42
N THR A 133 -2.06 -11.12 8.32
CA THR A 133 -2.89 -10.07 7.73
C THR A 133 -3.86 -10.70 6.74
N LEU A 134 -5.05 -10.12 6.63
CA LEU A 134 -6.14 -10.63 5.79
C LEU A 134 -6.55 -9.58 4.76
N THR A 135 -7.09 -10.01 3.63
CA THR A 135 -7.73 -9.10 2.66
C THR A 135 -9.17 -8.76 3.07
N SER A 136 -9.81 -9.54 3.94
CA SER A 136 -11.18 -9.31 4.40
C SER A 136 -11.25 -8.13 5.38
N GLU A 137 -12.15 -7.17 5.16
CA GLU A 137 -12.26 -5.93 5.96
C GLU A 137 -13.59 -5.80 6.72
N ARG A 138 -14.29 -6.89 7.02
CA ARG A 138 -15.50 -6.83 7.85
C ARG A 138 -15.31 -7.44 9.23
N ASN A 139 -14.28 -8.25 9.41
CA ASN A 139 -14.11 -9.04 10.61
C ASN A 139 -13.47 -8.22 11.73
N PHE A 140 -14.13 -8.18 12.88
CA PHE A 140 -13.66 -7.48 14.08
C PHE A 140 -14.12 -8.26 15.32
N SER A 141 -13.16 -8.74 16.11
CA SER A 141 -13.39 -9.53 17.33
C SER A 141 -14.06 -10.90 17.14
N ASP A 142 -14.39 -11.30 15.90
CA ASP A 142 -14.89 -12.65 15.60
C ASP A 142 -13.83 -13.71 15.94
N VAL A 143 -14.27 -14.86 16.46
CA VAL A 143 -13.39 -16.01 16.75
C VAL A 143 -12.96 -16.65 15.44
N VAL A 144 -11.69 -17.03 15.36
CA VAL A 144 -11.10 -17.72 14.22
C VAL A 144 -10.07 -18.73 14.69
N PHE A 145 -9.70 -19.65 13.82
CA PHE A 145 -8.70 -20.67 14.07
C PHE A 145 -7.53 -20.53 13.11
N CYS A 146 -6.33 -20.46 13.68
CA CYS A 146 -5.09 -20.55 12.93
C CYS A 146 -4.79 -22.02 12.60
N ARG A 147 -4.66 -22.33 11.31
CA ARG A 147 -4.37 -23.66 10.75
C ARG A 147 -2.93 -23.65 10.25
N TYR A 148 -2.12 -24.63 10.64
CA TYR A 148 -0.67 -24.63 10.40
C TYR A 148 -0.28 -25.76 9.46
N TYR A 149 0.71 -25.51 8.62
CA TYR A 149 1.16 -26.47 7.61
C TYR A 149 2.68 -26.56 7.60
N ASP A 150 3.18 -27.75 7.32
CA ASP A 150 4.62 -28.02 7.21
C ASP A 150 5.23 -27.51 5.89
N CYS A 151 6.52 -27.76 5.69
CA CYS A 151 7.26 -27.37 4.49
C CYS A 151 6.72 -27.99 3.18
N LYS A 152 5.85 -28.99 3.26
CA LYS A 152 5.18 -29.65 2.13
C LYS A 152 3.70 -29.27 2.05
N MET A 153 3.29 -28.21 2.74
CA MET A 153 1.90 -27.75 2.83
C MET A 153 0.94 -28.82 3.36
N ARG A 154 1.43 -29.76 4.19
CA ARG A 154 0.57 -30.72 4.88
C ARG A 154 0.15 -30.14 6.22
N GLU A 155 -1.14 -30.21 6.51
CA GLU A 155 -1.65 -29.65 7.76
C GLU A 155 -1.07 -30.38 8.98
N LEU A 156 -0.64 -29.62 9.98
CA LEU A 156 -0.22 -30.11 11.27
C LEU A 156 -1.47 -30.46 12.10
N THR A 157 -1.99 -31.68 11.90
CA THR A 157 -3.24 -32.15 12.53
C THR A 157 -3.22 -31.97 14.05
N GLY A 158 -4.29 -31.39 14.61
CA GLY A 158 -4.44 -31.16 16.05
C GLY A 158 -3.62 -30.00 16.61
N LYS A 159 -2.86 -29.26 15.78
CA LYS A 159 -2.02 -28.13 16.20
C LYS A 159 -2.64 -26.75 15.95
N TYR A 160 -3.96 -26.64 15.86
CA TYR A 160 -4.63 -25.35 15.66
C TYR A 160 -4.45 -24.38 16.85
N PHE A 161 -4.78 -23.11 16.64
CA PHE A 161 -4.80 -22.08 17.69
C PHE A 161 -6.05 -21.23 17.55
N GLU A 162 -6.88 -21.18 18.59
CA GLU A 162 -8.03 -20.27 18.63
C GLU A 162 -7.55 -18.83 18.87
N SER A 163 -8.02 -17.90 18.04
CA SER A 163 -7.72 -16.49 18.15
C SER A 163 -8.94 -15.65 17.77
N ARG A 164 -8.73 -14.34 17.62
CA ARG A 164 -9.75 -13.37 17.20
C ARG A 164 -9.17 -12.40 16.20
N HIS A 165 -10.05 -11.83 15.37
CA HIS A 165 -9.69 -10.69 14.53
C HIS A 165 -9.35 -9.47 15.38
N PHE A 166 -8.07 -9.11 15.40
CA PHE A 166 -7.59 -7.90 16.02
C PHE A 166 -6.20 -7.50 15.49
N PRO A 167 -5.99 -6.22 15.12
CA PRO A 167 -7.03 -5.26 14.75
C PRO A 167 -7.87 -5.79 13.57
N GLN A 168 -8.81 -5.01 13.07
CA GLN A 168 -9.57 -5.34 11.86
C GLN A 168 -8.65 -5.87 10.75
N SER A 169 -9.00 -7.01 10.14
CA SER A 169 -8.23 -7.70 9.08
C SER A 169 -6.86 -8.23 9.51
N THR A 170 -6.70 -8.57 10.78
CA THR A 170 -5.45 -9.15 11.30
C THR A 170 -5.77 -10.19 12.37
N VAL A 171 -4.96 -11.26 12.43
CA VAL A 171 -5.08 -12.33 13.42
C VAL A 171 -3.72 -12.60 14.04
N PHE A 172 -3.68 -12.67 15.36
CA PHE A 172 -2.48 -13.04 16.12
C PHE A 172 -2.57 -14.53 16.48
N CYS A 173 -1.60 -15.32 16.03
CA CYS A 173 -1.56 -16.76 16.20
C CYS A 173 -0.40 -17.16 17.11
N GLY A 174 -0.59 -18.21 17.91
CA GLY A 174 0.52 -18.87 18.61
C GLY A 174 1.52 -19.48 17.62
N ARG A 175 2.73 -19.77 18.08
CA ARG A 175 3.72 -20.47 17.28
C ARG A 175 3.48 -21.98 17.33
N ARG A 176 3.82 -22.71 16.27
CA ARG A 176 3.80 -24.18 16.21
C ARG A 176 5.10 -24.69 15.62
N ILE A 177 5.65 -25.72 16.26
CA ILE A 177 6.91 -26.32 15.82
C ILE A 177 6.76 -26.85 14.39
N GLY A 178 7.66 -26.44 13.50
CA GLY A 178 7.71 -26.90 12.11
C GLY A 178 6.64 -26.30 11.19
N ALA A 179 5.88 -25.29 11.62
CA ALA A 179 4.96 -24.57 10.77
C ALA A 179 5.74 -23.65 9.81
N GLU A 180 5.60 -23.88 8.51
CA GLU A 180 6.20 -23.05 7.44
C GLU A 180 5.13 -22.25 6.69
N TYR A 181 3.87 -22.71 6.74
CA TYR A 181 2.72 -22.00 6.19
C TYR A 181 1.57 -21.97 7.19
N ILE A 182 0.66 -21.01 6.99
CA ILE A 182 -0.50 -20.79 7.85
C ILE A 182 -1.72 -20.37 7.02
N SER A 183 -2.90 -20.76 7.47
CA SER A 183 -4.19 -20.28 6.97
C SER A 183 -5.12 -19.98 8.14
N ILE A 184 -6.24 -19.31 7.89
CA ILE A 184 -7.21 -18.89 8.89
C ILE A 184 -8.59 -19.41 8.51
N THR A 185 -9.32 -19.98 9.46
CA THR A 185 -10.72 -20.41 9.28
C THR A 185 -11.62 -19.82 10.36
N GLU A 186 -12.93 -19.69 10.08
CA GLU A 186 -13.91 -19.27 11.10
C GLU A 186 -14.22 -20.43 12.06
N LYS A 187 -14.28 -21.66 11.55
CA LYS A 187 -14.47 -22.89 12.30
C LYS A 187 -13.39 -23.92 11.95
N LEU A 188 -13.23 -24.95 12.79
CA LEU A 188 -12.23 -25.99 12.54
C LEU A 188 -12.63 -26.93 11.40
N GLU A 189 -13.93 -27.08 11.18
CA GLU A 189 -14.50 -27.94 10.14
C GLU A 189 -14.48 -27.27 8.76
N ASP A 190 -14.27 -25.96 8.71
CA ASP A 190 -14.20 -25.22 7.45
C ASP A 190 -12.97 -25.66 6.65
N GLU A 191 -13.13 -25.68 5.33
CA GLU A 191 -12.02 -25.78 4.39
C GLU A 191 -11.19 -24.50 4.45
N ALA A 192 -9.89 -24.64 4.69
CA ALA A 192 -9.00 -23.51 4.76
C ALA A 192 -8.66 -22.97 3.37
N GLU A 193 -8.60 -21.65 3.22
CA GLU A 193 -8.00 -21.03 2.03
C GLU A 193 -6.54 -21.45 1.88
N PHE A 194 -5.98 -21.23 0.67
CA PHE A 194 -4.60 -21.59 0.36
C PHE A 194 -3.63 -21.07 1.42
N PRO A 195 -2.81 -21.95 2.02
CA PRO A 195 -1.94 -21.55 3.11
C PRO A 195 -0.81 -20.67 2.58
N ILE A 196 -0.56 -19.57 3.30
CA ILE A 196 0.47 -18.59 2.96
C ILE A 196 1.75 -18.84 3.74
N ARG A 197 2.89 -18.50 3.14
CA ARG A 197 4.19 -18.71 3.77
C ARG A 197 4.38 -17.79 4.98
N ILE A 198 4.90 -18.36 6.06
CA ILE A 198 5.29 -17.62 7.25
C ILE A 198 6.66 -16.97 7.02
N ILE A 199 6.73 -15.64 7.06
CA ILE A 199 7.94 -14.85 6.84
C ILE A 199 8.58 -14.50 8.19
N ARG A 200 9.87 -14.79 8.33
CA ARG A 200 10.61 -14.53 9.56
C ARG A 200 10.85 -13.03 9.81
N ARG A 201 10.55 -12.58 11.03
CA ARG A 201 10.70 -11.20 11.54
C ARG A 201 11.17 -11.17 13.00
N ASP A 202 11.86 -12.20 13.48
CA ASP A 202 12.37 -12.29 14.86
C ASP A 202 13.82 -11.75 15.02
N GLU A 203 14.32 -11.02 14.02
CA GLU A 203 15.66 -10.44 14.04
C GLU A 203 15.75 -9.27 15.03
N LYS A 204 16.79 -9.28 15.87
CA LYS A 204 16.97 -8.26 16.91
C LYS A 204 17.33 -6.87 16.37
N LYS A 205 17.87 -6.79 15.15
CA LYS A 205 18.29 -5.55 14.50
C LYS A 205 17.59 -5.45 13.14
N PRO A 206 16.89 -4.34 12.85
CA PRO A 206 16.30 -4.13 11.54
C PRO A 206 17.36 -4.15 10.43
N ALA A 207 17.05 -4.81 9.31
CA ALA A 207 17.88 -4.79 8.12
C ALA A 207 17.94 -3.40 7.47
N HIS A 208 16.89 -2.60 7.63
CA HIS A 208 16.77 -1.26 7.07
C HIS A 208 16.62 -0.20 8.15
N TYR A 209 17.23 0.96 7.91
CA TYR A 209 17.08 2.11 8.81
C TYR A 209 15.76 2.84 8.54
N PHE A 210 15.49 3.11 7.26
CA PHE A 210 14.32 3.85 6.81
C PHE A 210 13.75 3.19 5.55
N THR A 211 12.47 2.85 5.61
CA THR A 211 11.71 2.26 4.52
C THR A 211 10.50 3.10 4.17
N VAL A 212 10.03 2.98 2.93
CA VAL A 212 8.82 3.65 2.47
C VAL A 212 7.81 2.62 1.99
N CYS A 213 6.61 2.68 2.55
CA CYS A 213 5.46 1.96 2.03
C CYS A 213 4.62 2.90 1.17
N LEU A 214 4.58 2.57 -0.11
CA LEU A 214 3.78 3.26 -1.09
C LEU A 214 2.37 2.66 -1.09
N ALA A 215 1.37 3.51 -0.88
CA ALA A 215 -0.04 3.14 -1.03
C ALA A 215 -0.32 2.53 -2.41
N PRO A 216 -1.41 1.76 -2.57
CA PRO A 216 -1.75 1.11 -3.83
C PRO A 216 -1.66 2.06 -5.02
N ILE A 217 -0.91 1.67 -6.04
CA ILE A 217 -0.86 2.40 -7.31
C ILE A 217 -2.05 1.96 -8.17
N TYR A 218 -2.90 2.91 -8.56
CA TYR A 218 -4.08 2.65 -9.40
C TYR A 218 -4.48 3.87 -10.27
N GLY A 219 -5.52 3.69 -11.09
CA GLY A 219 -6.07 4.70 -11.99
C GLY A 219 -5.30 4.83 -13.31
N GLU A 220 -5.96 5.41 -14.31
CA GLU A 220 -5.54 5.37 -15.72
C GLU A 220 -4.35 6.27 -16.07
N GLU A 221 -3.98 7.21 -15.19
CA GLU A 221 -2.83 8.08 -15.44
C GLU A 221 -1.54 7.25 -15.53
N PRO A 222 -0.68 7.45 -16.55
CA PRO A 222 0.63 6.81 -16.61
C PRO A 222 1.47 7.08 -15.35
N LYS A 223 2.16 6.05 -14.86
CA LYS A 223 2.81 6.10 -13.55
C LYS A 223 4.33 6.14 -13.60
N PHE A 224 4.98 5.79 -14.72
CA PHE A 224 6.44 5.62 -14.76
C PHE A 224 7.20 6.84 -14.22
N LEU A 225 6.79 8.05 -14.62
CA LEU A 225 7.42 9.28 -14.14
C LEU A 225 7.13 9.54 -12.66
N GLN A 226 5.91 9.23 -12.19
CA GLN A 226 5.56 9.36 -10.77
C GLN A 226 6.34 8.37 -9.91
N ILE A 227 6.51 7.13 -10.38
CA ILE A 227 7.25 6.07 -9.71
C ILE A 227 8.74 6.43 -9.58
N VAL A 228 9.40 6.78 -10.69
CA VAL A 228 10.83 7.11 -10.66
C VAL A 228 11.09 8.36 -9.81
N ASP A 229 10.23 9.38 -9.92
CA ASP A 229 10.35 10.61 -9.14
C ASP A 229 10.19 10.34 -7.64
N PHE A 230 9.18 9.55 -7.26
CA PHE A 230 8.94 9.18 -5.87
C PHE A 230 10.09 8.36 -5.27
N ILE A 231 10.52 7.29 -5.94
CA ILE A 231 11.57 6.41 -5.43
C ILE A 231 12.89 7.17 -5.31
N GLU A 232 13.31 7.87 -6.37
CA GLU A 232 14.58 8.61 -6.35
C GLU A 232 14.55 9.79 -5.35
N TYR A 233 13.40 10.43 -5.13
CA TYR A 233 13.26 11.44 -4.08
C TYR A 233 13.53 10.86 -2.69
N TYR A 234 12.86 9.76 -2.33
CA TYR A 234 13.02 9.20 -0.99
C TYR A 234 14.38 8.53 -0.78
N LYS A 235 15.04 8.05 -1.84
CA LYS A 235 16.46 7.64 -1.78
C LYS A 235 17.36 8.80 -1.39
N LEU A 236 17.16 9.99 -1.98
CA LEU A 236 17.89 11.20 -1.57
C LEU A 236 17.62 11.58 -0.11
N GLN A 237 16.42 11.28 0.40
CA GLN A 237 16.05 11.48 1.80
C GLN A 237 16.59 10.41 2.76
N GLY A 238 17.28 9.39 2.25
CA GLY A 238 17.91 8.32 3.03
C GLY A 238 17.08 7.03 3.15
N ALA A 239 16.01 6.87 2.38
CA ALA A 239 15.28 5.60 2.31
C ALA A 239 16.17 4.52 1.67
N THR A 240 16.12 3.33 2.25
CA THR A 240 16.97 2.18 1.85
C THR A 240 16.18 1.04 1.24
N PHE A 241 14.85 1.05 1.36
CA PHE A 241 13.98 0.02 0.78
C PHE A 241 12.55 0.53 0.62
N PHE A 242 11.84 -0.02 -0.34
CA PHE A 242 10.48 0.35 -0.70
C PHE A 242 9.58 -0.88 -0.76
N HIS A 243 8.39 -0.76 -0.17
CA HIS A 243 7.30 -1.72 -0.38
C HIS A 243 6.24 -1.04 -1.23
N ILE A 244 6.01 -1.56 -2.43
CA ILE A 244 5.09 -0.96 -3.39
C ILE A 244 3.93 -1.92 -3.63
N TYR A 245 2.72 -1.46 -3.33
CA TYR A 245 1.51 -2.27 -3.47
C TYR A 245 0.85 -1.97 -4.80
N VAL A 246 0.52 -3.02 -5.56
CA VAL A 246 -0.05 -2.90 -6.90
C VAL A 246 -1.26 -3.82 -7.06
N THR A 247 -2.35 -3.30 -7.61
CA THR A 247 -3.50 -4.10 -8.09
C THR A 247 -3.30 -4.43 -9.56
N ASN A 248 -2.99 -3.42 -10.36
CA ASN A 248 -2.65 -3.54 -11.76
C ASN A 248 -1.69 -2.40 -12.14
N VAL A 249 -0.73 -2.68 -13.02
CA VAL A 249 0.23 -1.70 -13.55
C VAL A 249 0.44 -1.97 -15.04
N SER A 250 0.66 -0.91 -15.82
CA SER A 250 0.92 -1.08 -17.26
C SER A 250 2.27 -1.78 -17.47
N ASN A 251 2.42 -2.49 -18.60
CA ASN A 251 3.70 -3.11 -18.96
C ASN A 251 4.85 -2.09 -18.98
N TYR A 252 4.57 -0.85 -19.41
CA TYR A 252 5.57 0.21 -19.45
C TYR A 252 6.04 0.62 -18.05
N ASP A 253 5.11 0.79 -17.10
CA ASP A 253 5.44 1.10 -15.70
C ASP A 253 6.13 -0.09 -15.02
N ARG A 254 5.75 -1.32 -15.41
CA ARG A 254 6.28 -2.56 -14.86
C ARG A 254 7.77 -2.75 -15.14
N VAL A 255 8.25 -2.38 -16.35
CA VAL A 255 9.69 -2.39 -16.69
C VAL A 255 10.52 -1.60 -15.67
N LEU A 256 10.06 -0.41 -15.27
CA LEU A 256 10.73 0.41 -14.28
C LEU A 256 10.69 -0.22 -12.88
N LEU A 257 9.54 -0.73 -12.47
CA LEU A 257 9.41 -1.37 -11.15
C LEU A 257 10.27 -2.63 -11.04
N ASP A 258 10.31 -3.47 -12.08
CA ASP A 258 11.13 -4.68 -12.11
C ASP A 258 12.62 -4.36 -12.09
N ASP A 259 13.06 -3.24 -12.68
CA ASP A 259 14.45 -2.79 -12.55
C ASP A 259 14.81 -2.47 -11.09
N TYR A 260 13.93 -1.79 -10.35
CA TYR A 260 14.15 -1.53 -8.92
C TYR A 260 14.08 -2.79 -8.05
N VAL A 261 13.29 -3.80 -8.45
CA VAL A 261 13.31 -5.12 -7.82
C VAL A 261 14.66 -5.78 -8.07
N ARG A 262 15.15 -5.77 -9.32
CA ARG A 262 16.42 -6.36 -9.74
C ARG A 262 17.61 -5.73 -9.00
N THR A 263 17.58 -4.43 -8.74
CA THR A 263 18.63 -3.74 -7.96
C THR A 263 18.47 -3.88 -6.44
N GLY A 264 17.45 -4.59 -5.97
CA GLY A 264 17.21 -4.86 -4.54
C GLY A 264 16.67 -3.68 -3.75
N GLU A 265 16.08 -2.69 -4.43
CA GLU A 265 15.59 -1.45 -3.82
C GLU A 265 14.09 -1.53 -3.47
N VAL A 266 13.33 -2.35 -4.20
CA VAL A 266 11.87 -2.47 -4.09
C VAL A 266 11.44 -3.92 -3.89
N GLU A 267 10.48 -4.16 -3.01
CA GLU A 267 9.58 -5.31 -3.05
C GLU A 267 8.23 -4.86 -3.64
N ILE A 268 7.77 -5.52 -4.69
CA ILE A 268 6.43 -5.34 -5.25
C ILE A 268 5.49 -6.33 -4.57
N ILE A 269 4.40 -5.83 -4.00
CA ILE A 269 3.36 -6.63 -3.36
C ILE A 269 2.10 -6.55 -4.21
N GLN A 270 1.76 -7.67 -4.84
CA GLN A 270 0.50 -7.81 -5.56
C GLN A 270 -0.65 -7.92 -4.54
N ILE A 271 -1.59 -6.99 -4.61
CA ILE A 271 -2.81 -6.98 -3.80
C ILE A 271 -3.99 -7.37 -4.68
N HIS A 272 -4.39 -8.62 -4.54
CA HIS A 272 -5.52 -9.19 -5.25
C HIS A 272 -6.18 -10.24 -4.36
N ASP A 273 -7.49 -10.40 -4.48
CA ASP A 273 -8.25 -11.52 -3.91
C ASP A 273 -9.36 -11.91 -4.91
N HIS A 274 -10.08 -12.98 -4.62
CA HIS A 274 -11.19 -13.41 -5.48
C HIS A 274 -12.47 -12.58 -5.28
N TYR A 275 -12.43 -11.52 -4.47
CA TYR A 275 -13.57 -10.64 -4.20
C TYR A 275 -13.40 -9.29 -4.89
N TRP A 276 -14.44 -8.83 -5.56
CA TRP A 276 -14.39 -7.51 -6.18
C TRP A 276 -14.33 -6.39 -5.14
N ARG A 277 -13.45 -5.42 -5.37
CA ARG A 277 -13.43 -4.13 -4.67
C ARG A 277 -12.83 -3.04 -5.56
N ALA A 278 -13.25 -1.79 -5.36
CA ALA A 278 -12.67 -0.65 -6.06
C ALA A 278 -11.21 -0.43 -5.60
N ASP A 279 -10.36 0.09 -6.50
CA ASP A 279 -8.92 0.19 -6.26
C ASP A 279 -8.54 0.93 -4.96
N PHE A 280 -9.21 2.05 -4.66
CA PHE A 280 -8.93 2.84 -3.47
C PHE A 280 -9.21 2.09 -2.15
N MET A 281 -10.02 1.03 -2.20
CA MET A 281 -10.40 0.23 -1.02
C MET A 281 -9.22 -0.62 -0.52
N TRP A 282 -8.28 -0.98 -1.39
CA TRP A 282 -7.09 -1.76 -1.03
C TRP A 282 -6.12 -1.05 -0.08
N HIS A 283 -6.26 0.27 0.09
CA HIS A 283 -5.38 1.07 0.93
C HIS A 283 -5.35 0.56 2.39
N ARG A 284 -6.45 0.01 2.90
CA ARG A 284 -6.51 -0.50 4.28
C ARG A 284 -5.79 -1.83 4.45
N VAL A 285 -5.98 -2.78 3.52
CA VAL A 285 -5.18 -4.02 3.45
C VAL A 285 -3.69 -3.67 3.39
N GLN A 286 -3.32 -2.74 2.50
CA GLN A 286 -1.94 -2.29 2.34
C GLN A 286 -1.34 -1.75 3.64
N ILE A 287 -2.07 -0.89 4.36
CA ILE A 287 -1.56 -0.29 5.60
C ILE A 287 -1.35 -1.32 6.69
N ASN A 288 -2.29 -2.26 6.84
CA ASN A 288 -2.16 -3.36 7.78
C ASN A 288 -0.98 -4.25 7.44
N ASP A 289 -0.87 -4.67 6.18
CA ASP A 289 0.23 -5.50 5.75
C ASP A 289 1.57 -4.80 5.92
N CYS A 290 1.72 -3.57 5.41
CA CYS A 290 2.97 -2.83 5.51
C CYS A 290 3.42 -2.64 6.96
N HIS A 291 2.49 -2.36 7.89
CA HIS A 291 2.80 -2.21 9.30
C HIS A 291 3.51 -3.47 9.85
N PHE A 292 2.89 -4.64 9.69
CA PHE A 292 3.48 -5.87 10.20
C PHE A 292 4.67 -6.35 9.37
N ARG A 293 4.67 -6.13 8.05
CA ARG A 293 5.80 -6.41 7.16
C ARG A 293 7.07 -5.70 7.62
N ASN A 294 6.93 -4.44 8.07
CA ASN A 294 8.05 -3.60 8.47
C ASN A 294 8.46 -3.76 9.94
N LYS A 295 7.66 -4.44 10.77
CA LYS A 295 8.01 -4.70 12.17
C LYS A 295 9.26 -5.57 12.25
N TYR A 296 10.31 -4.99 12.85
CA TYR A 296 11.69 -5.51 12.90
C TYR A 296 12.40 -5.70 11.55
N PHE A 297 11.76 -5.35 10.43
CA PHE A 297 12.44 -5.24 9.14
C PHE A 297 13.05 -3.84 8.95
N SER A 298 12.34 -2.81 9.41
CA SER A 298 12.82 -1.43 9.41
C SER A 298 12.76 -0.79 10.80
N LYS A 299 13.71 0.11 11.11
CA LYS A 299 13.62 0.98 12.29
C LYS A 299 12.54 2.06 12.12
N TRP A 300 12.41 2.61 10.92
CA TRP A 300 11.45 3.65 10.58
C TRP A 300 10.74 3.35 9.26
N THR A 301 9.43 3.58 9.20
CA THR A 301 8.63 3.33 7.99
C THR A 301 7.70 4.50 7.71
N ALA A 302 7.81 5.08 6.51
CA ALA A 302 6.88 6.08 6.01
C ALA A 302 5.67 5.41 5.33
N PHE A 303 4.48 5.96 5.53
CA PHE A 303 3.25 5.54 4.84
C PHE A 303 2.78 6.69 3.96
N LEU A 304 2.90 6.55 2.64
CA LEU A 304 2.79 7.68 1.71
C LEU A 304 2.05 7.27 0.44
N ASP A 305 1.35 8.24 -0.16
CA ASP A 305 0.78 8.11 -1.50
C ASP A 305 1.81 8.57 -2.55
N ILE A 306 1.69 8.10 -3.81
CA ILE A 306 2.67 8.39 -4.88
C ILE A 306 2.81 9.89 -5.18
N ASP A 307 1.79 10.66 -4.84
CA ASP A 307 1.71 12.11 -5.05
C ASP A 307 2.19 12.92 -3.83
N GLU A 308 2.88 12.32 -2.86
CA GLU A 308 3.27 12.98 -1.60
C GLU A 308 4.78 12.96 -1.33
N ARG A 309 5.34 14.14 -1.02
CA ARG A 309 6.76 14.33 -0.64
C ARG A 309 6.88 14.98 0.72
N ILE A 310 7.53 14.35 1.70
CA ILE A 310 7.89 15.01 2.96
C ILE A 310 9.08 15.93 2.70
N GLU A 311 8.91 17.24 2.87
CA GLU A 311 9.94 18.26 2.64
C GLU A 311 10.44 18.86 3.95
N MET A 312 11.76 19.00 4.07
CA MET A 312 12.40 19.79 5.12
C MET A 312 12.30 21.27 4.78
N LYS A 313 11.69 22.07 5.66
CA LYS A 313 11.41 23.49 5.44
C LYS A 313 12.36 24.42 6.17
N LYS A 314 12.65 24.15 7.45
CA LYS A 314 13.53 25.03 8.26
C LYS A 314 14.99 24.93 7.84
N TYR A 315 15.42 23.70 7.58
CA TYR A 315 16.79 23.32 7.22
C TYR A 315 16.72 22.49 5.94
N PRO A 316 16.51 23.14 4.77
CA PRO A 316 16.25 22.44 3.51
C PRO A 316 17.42 21.56 3.07
N GLU A 317 18.63 21.76 3.57
CA GLU A 317 19.83 20.94 3.36
C GLU A 317 19.80 19.59 4.08
N LEU A 318 18.95 19.44 5.11
CA LEU A 318 18.81 18.19 5.84
C LEU A 318 17.91 17.21 5.09
N ARG A 319 18.15 15.93 5.35
CA ARG A 319 17.32 14.81 4.89
C ARG A 319 16.34 14.40 5.98
N ILE A 320 15.33 13.63 5.59
CA ILE A 320 14.38 13.02 6.53
C ILE A 320 15.12 12.18 7.58
N VAL A 321 16.12 11.38 7.19
CA VAL A 321 16.87 10.55 8.15
C VAL A 321 17.56 11.36 9.24
N ASP A 322 17.97 12.59 8.96
CA ASP A 322 18.63 13.45 9.94
C ASP A 322 17.60 13.89 11.02
N LEU A 323 16.35 14.18 10.64
CA LEU A 323 15.24 14.38 11.58
C LEU A 323 14.92 13.11 12.39
N LEU A 324 15.03 11.93 11.77
CA LEU A 324 14.77 10.64 12.45
C LEU A 324 15.85 10.31 13.48
N ASP A 325 17.09 10.72 13.26
CA ASP A 325 18.22 10.55 14.18
C ASP A 325 18.09 11.41 15.43
N GLU A 326 17.58 12.65 15.28
CA GLU A 326 17.32 13.56 16.39
C GLU A 326 16.05 13.19 17.20
N THR A 327 15.23 12.28 16.68
CA THR A 327 13.96 11.92 17.30
C THR A 327 14.14 11.04 18.55
N THR A 328 13.55 11.48 19.67
CA THR A 328 13.72 10.83 20.97
C THR A 328 13.30 9.35 20.98
N PRO A 329 13.91 8.49 21.82
CA PRO A 329 13.63 7.05 21.84
C PRO A 329 12.18 6.65 22.16
N ASN A 330 11.40 7.50 22.83
CA ASN A 330 9.99 7.22 23.15
C ASN A 330 9.01 7.68 22.07
N VAL A 331 9.44 8.41 21.04
CA VAL A 331 8.57 8.77 19.91
C VAL A 331 8.45 7.58 18.97
N SER A 332 7.22 7.12 18.76
CA SER A 332 6.88 6.04 17.82
C SER A 332 6.37 6.57 16.50
N THR A 333 5.97 7.83 16.42
CA THR A 333 5.27 8.36 15.25
C THR A 333 5.57 9.84 15.09
N LEU A 334 5.94 10.21 13.87
CA LEU A 334 6.02 11.59 13.40
C LEU A 334 4.87 11.80 12.42
N ARG A 335 3.97 12.75 12.73
CA ARG A 335 2.88 13.15 11.83
C ARG A 335 3.22 14.48 11.17
N PHE A 336 2.97 14.56 9.87
CA PHE A 336 3.27 15.73 9.05
C PHE A 336 1.98 16.35 8.55
N SER A 337 1.88 17.68 8.63
CA SER A 337 0.79 18.42 7.98
C SER A 337 1.04 18.53 6.48
N VAL A 338 -0.01 18.92 5.74
CA VAL A 338 -0.02 18.88 4.28
C VAL A 338 -0.13 20.29 3.68
N ASP A 339 0.70 20.55 2.67
CA ASP A 339 0.57 21.60 1.68
C ASP A 339 0.09 21.01 0.36
N TRP A 340 -0.96 21.59 -0.21
CA TRP A 340 -1.54 21.14 -1.47
C TRP A 340 -0.83 21.81 -2.65
N VAL A 341 -0.50 21.04 -3.67
CA VAL A 341 0.03 21.51 -4.95
C VAL A 341 -0.94 21.12 -6.05
N VAL A 342 -1.33 22.10 -6.86
CA VAL A 342 -2.21 21.87 -8.01
C VAL A 342 -1.43 21.13 -9.10
N LYS A 343 -1.88 19.92 -9.42
CA LYS A 343 -1.44 19.17 -10.60
C LYS A 343 -2.54 19.19 -11.65
N ASP A 344 -2.42 20.11 -12.59
CA ASP A 344 -3.39 20.41 -13.65
C ASP A 344 -2.99 19.83 -15.01
N GLN A 345 -2.00 18.94 -15.04
CA GLN A 345 -1.61 18.18 -16.23
C GLN A 345 -1.33 16.72 -15.86
N LEU A 346 -1.58 15.81 -16.80
CA LEU A 346 -1.24 14.40 -16.65
C LEU A 346 0.26 14.16 -16.91
N SER A 347 0.78 13.11 -16.30
CA SER A 347 2.13 12.60 -16.56
C SER A 347 2.22 12.06 -17.99
N PRO A 348 3.39 12.18 -18.65
CA PRO A 348 3.58 11.63 -20.00
C PRO A 348 3.37 10.12 -20.00
N LYS A 349 2.90 9.57 -21.14
CA LYS A 349 2.71 8.13 -21.31
C LYS A 349 4.02 7.35 -21.46
N LYS A 350 5.02 7.96 -22.09
CA LYS A 350 6.32 7.35 -22.41
C LYS A 350 7.43 8.40 -22.34
N TYR A 351 8.66 7.93 -22.19
CA TYR A 351 9.86 8.72 -22.40
C TYR A 351 10.07 8.96 -23.91
N GLN A 352 10.41 10.20 -24.29
CA GLN A 352 10.71 10.57 -25.69
C GLN A 352 12.13 11.08 -25.86
N ASN A 353 12.57 11.98 -24.98
CA ASN A 353 13.92 12.56 -24.93
C ASN A 353 14.14 13.25 -23.57
N ASP A 354 15.38 13.69 -23.34
CA ASP A 354 15.80 14.34 -22.09
C ASP A 354 15.03 15.65 -21.81
N GLU A 355 14.77 16.45 -22.84
CA GLU A 355 14.03 17.73 -22.74
C GLU A 355 12.60 17.48 -22.25
N GLN A 356 11.87 16.59 -22.94
CA GLN A 356 10.53 16.18 -22.59
C GLN A 356 10.47 15.64 -21.15
N LEU A 357 11.43 14.81 -20.76
CA LEU A 357 11.49 14.27 -19.41
C LEU A 357 11.68 15.38 -18.36
N LYS A 358 12.66 16.28 -18.56
CA LYS A 358 12.96 17.39 -17.63
C LYS A 358 11.77 18.33 -17.45
N GLU A 359 11.09 18.68 -18.54
CA GLU A 359 9.91 19.57 -18.51
C GLU A 359 8.73 18.93 -17.79
N ASN A 360 8.65 17.59 -17.77
CA ASN A 360 7.55 16.86 -17.15
C ASN A 360 7.80 16.42 -15.70
N MET A 361 9.02 16.59 -15.16
CA MET A 361 9.33 16.23 -13.76
C MET A 361 8.39 16.94 -12.78
N ILE A 362 7.76 16.18 -11.90
CA ILE A 362 6.60 16.62 -11.10
C ILE A 362 6.99 17.78 -10.18
N PHE A 363 8.15 17.68 -9.53
CA PHE A 363 8.64 18.71 -8.62
C PHE A 363 9.06 20.02 -9.29
N ARG A 364 9.31 20.02 -10.61
CA ARG A 364 9.64 21.21 -11.39
C ARG A 364 8.41 21.85 -11.99
N LYS A 365 7.56 21.02 -12.58
CA LYS A 365 6.40 21.43 -13.37
C LYS A 365 5.30 22.05 -12.52
N PHE A 366 5.03 21.48 -11.34
CA PHE A 366 3.92 21.88 -10.49
C PHE A 366 4.41 22.66 -9.27
N THR A 367 4.24 23.99 -9.34
CA THR A 367 4.71 24.93 -8.30
C THR A 367 3.58 25.61 -7.54
N ASN A 368 2.35 25.57 -8.05
CA ASN A 368 1.23 26.30 -7.49
C ASN A 368 0.73 25.65 -6.19
N THR A 369 1.15 26.20 -5.05
CA THR A 369 1.00 25.59 -3.72
C THR A 369 0.12 26.44 -2.81
N SER A 370 -0.69 25.78 -1.99
CA SER A 370 -1.58 26.43 -1.01
C SER A 370 -0.80 27.28 -0.02
N THR A 371 -1.33 28.45 0.34
CA THR A 371 -0.75 29.30 1.42
C THR A 371 -1.37 29.04 2.77
N LYS A 372 -2.57 28.44 2.85
CA LYS A 372 -3.12 27.97 4.12
C LYS A 372 -2.38 26.69 4.50
N THR A 373 -1.33 26.87 5.28
CA THR A 373 -0.44 25.80 5.74
C THR A 373 -0.95 25.18 7.04
N ASP A 374 -0.39 24.04 7.44
CA ASP A 374 -0.72 23.31 8.67
C ASP A 374 -2.09 22.59 8.67
N THR A 375 -2.42 21.98 7.53
CA THR A 375 -3.65 21.20 7.41
C THR A 375 -3.40 19.77 7.88
N PHE A 376 -4.04 19.36 8.97
CA PHE A 376 -4.12 17.94 9.38
C PHE A 376 -5.30 17.23 8.69
N LYS A 377 -5.70 17.70 7.51
CA LYS A 377 -6.64 16.97 6.66
C LYS A 377 -5.82 16.04 5.77
N GLN A 378 -5.98 14.73 5.99
CA GLN A 378 -5.22 13.67 5.34
C GLN A 378 -3.70 13.68 5.61
N PRO A 379 -3.24 13.82 6.87
CA PRO A 379 -1.82 13.78 7.17
C PRO A 379 -1.26 12.40 6.85
N LYS A 380 0.06 12.33 6.68
CA LYS A 380 0.79 11.06 6.69
C LYS A 380 1.80 11.03 7.83
N CYS A 381 2.41 9.87 8.00
CA CYS A 381 3.32 9.65 9.11
C CYS A 381 4.51 8.77 8.75
N ILE A 382 5.56 8.94 9.57
CA ILE A 382 6.65 7.99 9.70
C ILE A 382 6.50 7.33 11.07
N ILE A 383 6.55 6.00 11.13
CA ILE A 383 6.38 5.23 12.37
C ILE A 383 7.62 4.39 12.70
N ARG A 384 7.74 4.01 13.97
CA ARG A 384 8.51 2.85 14.41
C ARG A 384 7.58 1.65 14.49
N PRO A 385 7.61 0.72 13.53
CA PRO A 385 6.54 -0.27 13.37
C PRO A 385 6.35 -1.18 14.59
N GLU A 386 7.43 -1.47 15.34
CA GLU A 386 7.42 -2.28 16.56
C GLU A 386 6.70 -1.63 17.74
N ARG A 387 6.46 -0.32 17.67
CA ARG A 387 5.77 0.47 18.71
C ARG A 387 4.31 0.75 18.40
N ILE A 388 3.82 0.32 17.24
CA ILE A 388 2.43 0.56 16.81
C ILE A 388 1.57 -0.69 17.02
N THR A 389 0.37 -0.48 17.55
CA THR A 389 -0.62 -1.55 17.77
C THR A 389 -1.65 -1.56 16.65
N ILE A 390 -2.21 -0.40 16.31
CA ILE A 390 -3.24 -0.27 15.27
C ILE A 390 -2.88 0.90 14.36
N MET A 391 -2.68 0.61 13.08
CA MET A 391 -2.58 1.65 12.05
C MET A 391 -3.95 2.09 11.54
N GLY A 392 -4.11 3.38 11.26
CA GLY A 392 -5.21 3.93 10.47
C GLY A 392 -4.68 4.48 9.14
N ILE A 393 -5.59 4.92 8.25
CA ILE A 393 -5.22 5.37 6.90
C ILE A 393 -4.17 6.51 6.90
N HIS A 394 -4.32 7.43 7.84
CA HIS A 394 -3.48 8.63 7.92
C HIS A 394 -2.43 8.55 9.02
N TYR A 395 -2.69 7.73 10.05
CA TYR A 395 -1.87 7.67 11.25
C TYR A 395 -2.24 6.48 12.17
N PRO A 396 -1.36 6.12 13.12
CA PRO A 396 -1.68 5.16 14.18
C PRO A 396 -2.88 5.57 15.05
N LEU A 397 -3.84 4.66 15.20
CA LEU A 397 -4.99 4.79 16.09
C LEU A 397 -4.67 4.33 17.53
N ALA A 398 -3.71 3.42 17.68
CA ALA A 398 -3.22 2.96 18.97
C ALA A 398 -1.73 2.57 18.89
N VAL A 399 -1.00 2.81 19.99
CA VAL A 399 0.44 2.54 20.14
C VAL A 399 0.67 1.76 21.44
N TYR A 400 1.76 1.00 21.53
CA TYR A 400 2.11 0.29 22.76
C TYR A 400 2.55 1.25 23.87
N ASP A 401 2.40 0.81 25.13
CA ASP A 401 2.72 1.59 26.33
C ASP A 401 4.13 2.19 26.26
N ASN A 402 4.25 3.45 26.72
CA ASN A 402 5.45 4.30 26.68
C ASN A 402 5.81 4.91 25.32
N SER A 403 4.99 4.70 24.28
CA SER A 403 5.18 5.31 22.97
C SER A 403 4.43 6.65 22.83
N LYS A 404 5.04 7.62 22.17
CA LYS A 404 4.46 8.95 21.91
C LYS A 404 4.27 9.20 20.42
N VAL A 405 3.12 9.78 20.09
CA VAL A 405 2.86 10.37 18.78
C VAL A 405 3.28 11.84 18.83
N SER A 406 4.20 12.23 17.97
CA SER A 406 4.67 13.60 17.81
C SER A 406 4.11 14.22 16.53
N ILE A 407 3.59 15.43 16.65
CA ILE A 407 3.21 16.26 15.51
C ILE A 407 4.45 17.08 15.14
N VAL A 408 4.95 16.90 13.93
CA VAL A 408 6.08 17.66 13.42
C VAL A 408 5.62 19.08 13.15
N ASN A 409 6.35 20.06 13.69
CA ASN A 409 6.05 21.46 13.45
C ASN A 409 6.12 21.74 11.95
N TYR A 410 5.06 22.33 11.39
CA TYR A 410 4.98 22.67 9.96
C TYR A 410 6.21 23.43 9.45
N ARG A 411 6.83 24.29 10.27
CA ARG A 411 8.03 25.04 9.87
C ARG A 411 9.27 24.16 9.73
N ILE A 412 9.31 23.00 10.39
CA ILE A 412 10.42 22.04 10.32
C ILE A 412 10.28 21.18 9.08
N ALA A 413 9.13 20.51 8.94
CA ALA A 413 8.83 19.67 7.78
C ALA A 413 7.32 19.54 7.56
N ALA A 414 6.92 19.36 6.30
CA ALA A 414 5.54 19.11 5.92
C ALA A 414 5.49 18.26 4.64
N ILE A 415 4.33 17.67 4.37
CA ILE A 415 4.07 16.95 3.12
C ILE A 415 3.67 17.95 2.04
N ARG A 416 4.34 17.89 0.90
CA ARG A 416 3.94 18.51 -0.34
C ARG A 416 3.13 17.50 -1.16
N HIS A 417 1.83 17.75 -1.30
CA HIS A 417 0.86 16.83 -1.92
C HIS A 417 0.42 17.31 -3.30
N TYR A 418 0.85 16.62 -4.35
CA TYR A 418 0.59 16.94 -5.76
C TYR A 418 -0.75 16.39 -6.24
N ARG A 419 -1.84 17.10 -5.93
CA ARG A 419 -3.18 16.59 -6.22
C ARG A 419 -3.57 16.81 -7.68
N ASN A 420 -3.82 15.70 -8.38
CA ASN A 420 -4.35 15.71 -9.74
C ASN A 420 -5.82 16.21 -9.73
N VAL A 421 -6.10 17.31 -10.43
CA VAL A 421 -7.45 17.92 -10.51
C VAL A 421 -8.40 17.24 -11.51
N PHE A 422 -7.88 16.35 -12.36
CA PHE A 422 -8.68 15.52 -13.27
C PHE A 422 -9.22 14.27 -12.60
N HIS A 423 -8.54 13.79 -11.55
CA HIS A 423 -8.94 12.58 -10.84
C HIS A 423 -10.09 12.89 -9.87
N LYS A 424 -11.31 12.42 -10.16
CA LYS A 424 -12.51 12.66 -9.36
C LYS A 424 -13.02 11.37 -8.68
N LEU A 425 -12.26 10.83 -7.73
CA LEU A 425 -12.70 9.66 -6.95
C LEU A 425 -13.87 9.99 -6.03
N PHE A 426 -13.88 11.21 -5.47
CA PHE A 426 -14.87 11.63 -4.47
C PHE A 426 -15.56 12.93 -4.89
N PRO A 427 -16.88 13.06 -4.63
CA PRO A 427 -17.60 14.29 -4.89
C PRO A 427 -16.96 15.49 -4.18
N ARG A 428 -16.83 16.60 -4.92
CA ARG A 428 -16.31 17.88 -4.43
C ARG A 428 -14.85 17.87 -3.94
N GLN A 429 -14.06 16.86 -4.31
CA GLN A 429 -12.67 16.71 -3.84
C GLN A 429 -11.80 17.91 -4.23
N VAL A 430 -11.90 18.36 -5.49
CA VAL A 430 -11.13 19.49 -6.00
C VAL A 430 -11.60 20.78 -5.32
N GLU A 431 -12.90 21.01 -5.20
CA GLU A 431 -13.47 22.20 -4.54
C GLU A 431 -12.99 22.31 -3.08
N ARG A 432 -13.00 21.20 -2.34
CA ARG A 432 -12.48 21.15 -0.96
C ARG A 432 -10.98 21.44 -0.89
N MET A 433 -10.20 20.96 -1.87
CA MET A 433 -8.79 21.32 -1.97
C MET A 433 -8.61 22.82 -2.28
N MET A 434 -9.47 23.38 -3.14
CA MET A 434 -9.37 24.78 -3.55
C MET A 434 -9.63 25.77 -2.39
N GLU A 435 -10.34 25.35 -1.34
CA GLU A 435 -10.54 26.13 -0.09
C GLU A 435 -9.22 26.51 0.63
N TYR A 436 -8.12 25.81 0.35
CA TYR A 436 -6.79 26.05 0.92
C TYR A 436 -6.01 27.20 0.27
N GLY A 437 -6.63 27.89 -0.69
CA GLY A 437 -6.12 29.15 -1.22
C GLY A 437 -5.94 30.23 -0.14
N PRO A 438 -5.22 31.34 -0.41
CA PRO A 438 -4.63 31.68 -1.71
C PRO A 438 -3.47 30.77 -2.12
N TRP A 439 -3.02 30.89 -3.36
CA TRP A 439 -2.02 30.00 -3.96
C TRP A 439 -0.77 30.80 -4.34
N LYS A 440 0.40 30.19 -4.17
CA LYS A 440 1.68 30.81 -4.53
C LYS A 440 2.63 29.80 -5.14
N ASN A 441 3.54 30.29 -5.98
CA ASN A 441 4.60 29.46 -6.53
C ASN A 441 5.64 29.13 -5.46
N THR A 442 5.87 27.84 -5.25
CA THR A 442 6.97 27.33 -4.43
C THR A 442 7.65 26.17 -5.14
N THR A 443 8.95 26.00 -4.88
CA THR A 443 9.79 24.95 -5.46
C THR A 443 10.41 24.10 -4.36
N VAL A 444 10.86 22.90 -4.71
CA VAL A 444 11.71 22.08 -3.85
C VAL A 444 13.07 22.76 -3.61
N ALA A 445 13.81 22.29 -2.60
CA ALA A 445 15.17 22.75 -2.33
C ALA A 445 16.09 22.59 -3.57
N PRO A 446 16.99 23.56 -3.86
CA PRO A 446 17.81 23.50 -5.08
C PRO A 446 18.67 22.25 -5.23
N TRP A 447 19.25 21.73 -4.14
CA TRP A 447 20.06 20.52 -4.17
C TRP A 447 19.22 19.27 -4.47
N ILE A 448 17.98 19.21 -3.95
CA ILE A 448 17.01 18.17 -4.32
C ILE A 448 16.69 18.30 -5.80
N ALA A 449 16.37 19.51 -6.28
CA ALA A 449 16.02 19.73 -7.68
C ALA A 449 17.14 19.22 -8.61
N GLY A 450 18.40 19.55 -8.32
CA GLY A 450 19.55 19.11 -9.11
C GLY A 450 19.79 17.60 -9.07
N ASN A 451 19.88 17.03 -7.87
CA ASN A 451 20.20 15.61 -7.69
C ASN A 451 19.07 14.71 -8.19
N LEU A 452 17.81 15.07 -7.89
CA LEU A 452 16.65 14.30 -8.31
C LEU A 452 16.50 14.31 -9.85
N THR A 453 16.76 15.45 -10.49
CA THR A 453 16.78 15.53 -11.97
C THR A 453 17.82 14.57 -12.53
N THR A 454 19.02 14.57 -11.97
CA THR A 454 20.13 13.72 -12.42
C THR A 454 19.80 12.23 -12.26
N ASN A 455 19.23 11.85 -11.11
CA ASN A 455 18.89 10.46 -10.83
C ASN A 455 17.74 9.96 -11.72
N ILE A 456 16.68 10.77 -11.91
CA ILE A 456 15.57 10.42 -12.80
C ILE A 456 16.06 10.25 -14.23
N LEU A 457 16.82 11.22 -14.77
CA LEU A 457 17.39 11.11 -16.12
C LEU A 457 18.21 9.83 -16.27
N ARG A 458 19.13 9.56 -15.35
CA ARG A 458 19.98 8.37 -15.40
C ARG A 458 19.17 7.08 -15.42
N ARG A 459 18.18 6.94 -14.53
CA ARG A 459 17.36 5.72 -14.43
C ARG A 459 16.47 5.54 -15.65
N VAL A 460 15.78 6.59 -16.09
CA VAL A 460 14.85 6.52 -17.23
C VAL A 460 15.62 6.24 -18.52
N LYS A 461 16.76 6.91 -18.75
CA LYS A 461 17.59 6.66 -19.94
C LYS A 461 18.10 5.22 -19.98
N TYR A 462 18.63 4.72 -18.86
CA TYR A 462 19.13 3.35 -18.78
C TYR A 462 18.10 2.29 -19.22
N LEU A 463 16.82 2.53 -18.96
CA LEU A 463 15.75 1.56 -19.25
C LEU A 463 15.05 1.79 -20.60
N TYR A 464 14.90 3.05 -21.01
CA TYR A 464 14.02 3.41 -22.12
C TYR A 464 14.74 4.09 -23.29
N ASP A 465 15.98 4.56 -23.09
CA ASP A 465 16.84 5.09 -24.14
C ASP A 465 17.73 3.96 -24.66
N ILE A 466 17.10 3.00 -25.33
CA ILE A 466 17.78 1.78 -25.79
C ILE A 466 18.65 2.15 -27.00
N GLU A 467 19.97 2.06 -26.82
CA GLU A 467 20.92 2.09 -27.93
C GLU A 467 20.71 0.83 -28.77
N ILE A 468 20.16 0.98 -29.98
CA ILE A 468 20.07 -0.12 -30.93
C ILE A 468 21.47 -0.31 -31.54
N PRO A 469 22.13 -1.47 -31.34
CA PRO A 469 23.44 -1.71 -31.94
C PRO A 469 23.37 -1.55 -33.46
N SER A 470 24.38 -0.89 -34.04
CA SER A 470 24.41 -0.61 -35.49
C SER A 470 24.24 -1.86 -36.36
N ASP A 471 24.64 -3.02 -35.84
CA ASP A 471 24.58 -4.28 -36.56
C ASP A 471 23.17 -4.91 -36.57
N VAL A 472 22.32 -4.59 -35.59
CA VAL A 472 20.89 -4.96 -35.59
C VAL A 472 20.12 -4.11 -36.62
N ILE A 473 20.45 -2.82 -36.72
CA ILE A 473 19.89 -1.93 -37.76
C ILE A 473 20.25 -2.44 -39.16
N LYS A 474 21.49 -2.93 -39.34
CA LYS A 474 21.88 -3.57 -40.62
C LYS A 474 21.06 -4.82 -40.89
N GLN A 475 20.85 -5.70 -39.92
CA GLN A 475 20.05 -6.92 -40.10
C GLN A 475 18.57 -6.62 -40.41
N GLU A 476 17.95 -5.64 -39.75
CA GLU A 476 16.59 -5.22 -40.08
C GLU A 476 16.49 -4.59 -41.48
N ASN A 477 17.50 -3.84 -41.91
CA ASN A 477 17.56 -3.29 -43.25
C ASN A 477 17.77 -4.38 -44.31
N TYR A 478 18.64 -5.37 -44.05
CA TYR A 478 18.81 -6.54 -44.92
C TYR A 478 17.52 -7.37 -45.05
N ALA A 479 16.80 -7.60 -43.94
CA ALA A 479 15.53 -8.33 -43.97
C ALA A 479 14.42 -7.56 -44.72
N LYS A 480 14.42 -6.22 -44.64
CA LYS A 480 13.50 -5.38 -45.43
C LYS A 480 13.85 -5.39 -46.92
N GLU A 481 15.13 -5.33 -47.27
CA GLU A 481 15.61 -5.43 -48.65
C GLU A 481 15.32 -6.81 -49.26
N GLU A 482 15.51 -7.91 -48.52
CA GLU A 482 15.12 -9.26 -48.96
C GLU A 482 13.61 -9.36 -49.19
N SER A 483 12.79 -8.80 -48.30
CA SER A 483 11.33 -8.81 -48.46
C SER A 483 10.83 -7.99 -49.67
N GLN A 484 11.53 -6.90 -50.02
CA GLN A 484 11.25 -6.12 -51.23
C GLN A 484 11.69 -6.86 -52.50
N MET A 485 12.85 -7.53 -52.47
CA MET A 485 13.31 -8.36 -53.59
C MET A 485 12.41 -9.57 -53.85
N ASP A 486 11.81 -10.15 -52.81
CA ASP A 486 10.87 -11.27 -52.97
C ASP A 486 9.50 -10.82 -53.49
N LEU A 487 9.08 -9.57 -53.21
CA LEU A 487 7.88 -8.98 -53.82
C LEU A 487 8.08 -8.65 -55.31
N GLU A 488 9.26 -8.18 -55.70
CA GLU A 488 9.58 -7.92 -57.12
C GLU A 488 9.72 -9.21 -57.95
N LYS A 489 10.03 -10.35 -57.34
CA LYS A 489 10.06 -11.67 -58.02
C LYS A 489 8.68 -12.30 -58.24
N ILE A 490 7.63 -11.76 -57.61
CA ILE A 490 6.24 -12.24 -57.79
C ILE A 490 5.53 -11.46 -58.93
N GLU A 491 6.11 -10.37 -59.43
CA GLU A 491 5.58 -9.55 -60.54
C GLU A 491 6.20 -9.85 -61.93
N VAL A 492 6.87 -10.99 -62.13
CA VAL A 492 7.42 -11.41 -63.44
C VAL A 492 6.68 -12.60 -64.05
#